data_AF-A0A6I3UYK0-F1
#
_entry.id   AF-A0A6I3UYK0-F1
#
_cell.length_a   1.000
_cell.length_b   1.000
_cell.length_c   1.000
_cell.angle_alpha   90.00
_cell.angle_beta   90.00
_cell.angle_gamma   90.00
#
_symmetry.space_group_name_H-M   'P 1'
#
loop_
_entity.id
_entity.type
_entity.pdbx_description
1 polymer ?
#
loop_
_entity_poly.entity_id
_entity_poly.type
_entity_poly.pdbx_seq_one_letter_code
_entity_poly.pdbx_strand_id
1 'polypeptide(L)'
;MRRFEKTVTEEGVAKEGYAKEAETVRLELWPASSKLQSELYGERVNVILNANANKSATIKVKDGVCIDSQTEVTHRVISKKVYTHHQVLELERVRATRGR
;
A
#
# COMPACT_ATOMS: atom_id res chain seq x y z
N MET A 1 -5.49 2.57 -7.68
CA MET A 1 -4.39 1.71 -7.20
C MET A 1 -3.41 1.53 -8.35
N ARG A 2 -2.11 1.50 -8.08
CA ARG A 2 -1.06 1.28 -9.08
C ARG A 2 -0.20 0.11 -8.65
N ARG A 3 0.15 -0.75 -9.60
CA ARG A 3 0.98 -1.92 -9.31
C ARG A 3 2.42 -1.51 -9.06
N PHE A 4 3.06 -2.20 -8.14
CA PHE A 4 4.48 -2.04 -7.92
C PHE A 4 5.28 -2.57 -9.12
N GLU A 5 6.22 -1.77 -9.61
CA GLU A 5 7.16 -2.17 -10.64
C GLU A 5 8.59 -1.90 -10.19
N LYS A 6 9.48 -2.86 -10.48
CA LYS A 6 10.92 -2.72 -10.27
C LYS A 6 11.58 -2.63 -11.62
N THR A 7 12.10 -1.45 -11.97
CA THR A 7 12.89 -1.26 -13.18
C THR A 7 14.36 -1.39 -12.80
N VAL A 8 15.07 -2.34 -13.41
CA VAL A 8 16.52 -2.48 -13.24
C VAL A 8 17.17 -1.76 -14.43
N THR A 9 18.00 -0.75 -14.16
CA THR A 9 18.78 -0.09 -15.21
C THR A 9 19.92 -0.99 -15.67
N GLU A 10 20.48 -0.74 -16.86
CA GLU A 10 21.64 -1.49 -17.38
C GLU A 10 22.87 -1.41 -16.46
N GLU A 11 22.90 -0.42 -15.57
CA GLU A 11 23.92 -0.23 -14.52
C GLU A 11 23.69 -1.10 -13.27
N GLY A 12 22.66 -1.95 -13.27
CA GLY A 12 22.31 -2.81 -12.15
C GLY A 12 21.55 -2.11 -11.01
N VAL A 13 21.22 -0.82 -11.16
CA VAL A 13 20.46 -0.08 -10.14
C VAL A 13 18.98 -0.40 -10.26
N ALA A 14 18.43 -0.96 -9.19
CA ALA A 14 17.00 -1.18 -9.09
C ALA A 14 16.27 0.10 -8.64
N LYS A 15 15.45 0.67 -9.53
CA LYS A 15 14.50 1.72 -9.19
C LYS A 15 13.15 1.08 -8.86
N GLU A 16 12.71 1.29 -7.63
CA GLU A 16 11.35 0.96 -7.19
C GLU A 16 10.39 2.05 -7.69
N GLY A 17 9.33 1.65 -8.38
CA GLY A 17 8.34 2.57 -8.96
C GLY A 17 6.94 1.95 -8.97
N TYR A 18 6.03 2.67 -9.60
CA TYR A 18 4.65 2.23 -9.78
C TYR A 18 4.28 2.30 -11.26
N ALA A 19 3.48 1.32 -11.71
CA ALA A 19 2.93 1.30 -13.05
C ALA A 19 2.14 2.59 -13.34
N LYS A 20 2.20 3.04 -14.60
CA LYS A 20 1.45 4.22 -15.05
C LYS A 20 -0.06 3.97 -15.01
N GLU A 21 -0.48 2.74 -15.26
CA GLU A 21 -1.87 2.33 -15.25
C GLU A 21 -2.43 2.31 -13.82
N ALA A 22 -3.57 2.97 -13.64
CA ALA A 22 -4.30 2.99 -12.40
C ALA A 22 -5.54 2.09 -12.49
N GLU A 23 -5.68 1.16 -11.55
CA GLU A 23 -6.84 0.29 -11.39
C GLU A 23 -7.76 0.82 -10.29
N THR A 24 -9.07 0.83 -10.55
CA THR A 24 -10.06 1.23 -9.54
C THR A 24 -10.44 0.02 -8.69
N VAL A 25 -10.26 0.13 -7.38
CA VAL A 25 -10.58 -0.94 -6.43
C VAL A 25 -11.37 -0.34 -5.28
N ARG A 26 -12.44 -1.01 -4.86
CA ARG A 26 -13.21 -0.64 -3.68
C ARG A 26 -12.53 -1.18 -2.43
N LEU A 27 -12.17 -0.27 -1.53
CA LEU A 27 -11.56 -0.57 -0.24
C LEU A 27 -12.35 0.12 0.87
N GLU A 28 -12.54 -0.55 1.99
CA GLU A 28 -13.06 0.05 3.22
C GLU A 28 -11.88 0.36 4.12
N LEU A 29 -11.72 1.62 4.56
CA LEU A 29 -10.51 2.09 5.25
C LEU A 29 -10.80 2.48 6.70
N TRP A 30 -9.91 2.14 7.62
CA TRP A 30 -9.94 2.60 9.00
C TRP A 30 -8.52 2.68 9.59
N PRO A 31 -8.28 3.54 10.60
CA PRO A 31 -6.95 3.67 11.21
C PRO A 31 -6.50 2.38 11.90
N ALA A 32 -5.19 2.10 11.87
CA ALA A 32 -4.59 1.06 12.69
C ALA A 32 -4.61 1.46 14.17
N SER A 33 -5.20 0.62 15.01
CA SER A 33 -5.40 0.91 16.44
C SER A 33 -5.20 -0.30 17.35
N SER A 34 -4.87 -1.48 16.78
CA SER A 34 -4.73 -2.68 17.60
C SER A 34 -3.44 -2.66 18.42
N LYS A 35 -3.50 -3.23 19.63
CA LYS A 35 -2.33 -3.36 20.52
C LYS A 35 -1.14 -4.04 19.83
N LEU A 36 -1.41 -5.13 19.09
CA LEU A 36 -0.39 -5.86 18.33
C LEU A 36 0.27 -4.97 17.27
N GLN A 37 -0.50 -4.15 16.55
CA GLN A 37 0.06 -3.23 15.56
C GLN A 37 0.89 -2.12 16.22
N SER A 38 0.47 -1.60 17.37
CA SER A 38 1.26 -0.64 18.13
C SER A 38 2.59 -1.22 18.61
N GLU A 39 2.61 -2.48 19.04
CA GLU A 39 3.84 -3.18 19.42
C GLU A 39 4.75 -3.45 18.21
N LEU A 40 4.16 -3.84 17.07
CA LEU A 40 4.92 -4.19 15.86
C LEU A 40 5.48 -2.96 15.13
N TYR A 41 4.71 -1.88 15.06
CA TYR A 41 5.02 -0.70 14.25
C TYR A 41 5.43 0.52 15.09
N GLY A 42 5.21 0.51 16.41
CA GLY A 42 5.50 1.64 17.28
C GLY A 42 4.77 2.91 16.81
N GLU A 43 5.48 4.03 16.77
CA GLU A 43 4.95 5.32 16.31
C GLU A 43 4.46 5.30 14.85
N ARG A 44 4.94 4.36 14.03
CA ARG A 44 4.51 4.23 12.62
C ARG A 44 3.06 3.78 12.51
N VAL A 45 2.45 3.21 13.57
CA VAL A 45 1.03 2.83 13.57
C VAL A 45 0.11 4.01 13.20
N ASN A 46 0.50 5.23 13.57
CA ASN A 46 -0.23 6.46 13.29
C ASN A 46 -0.33 6.82 11.80
N VAL A 47 0.54 6.24 10.97
CA VAL A 47 0.52 6.44 9.51
C VAL A 47 0.05 5.19 8.76
N ILE A 48 -0.47 4.19 9.47
CA ILE A 48 -1.00 2.95 8.91
C ILE A 48 -2.52 2.99 8.91
N LEU A 49 -3.09 2.65 7.76
CA LEU A 49 -4.51 2.39 7.57
C LEU A 49 -4.72 0.90 7.33
N ASN A 50 -5.70 0.33 7.99
CA ASN A 50 -6.23 -0.97 7.62
C ASN A 50 -7.22 -0.80 6.47
N ALA A 51 -7.24 -1.78 5.56
CA ALA A 51 -8.17 -1.80 4.45
C ALA A 51 -8.82 -3.17 4.30
N ASN A 52 -10.15 -3.22 4.16
CA ASN A 52 -10.85 -4.41 3.70
C ASN A 52 -10.99 -4.36 2.19
N ALA A 53 -10.68 -5.47 1.52
CA ALA A 53 -10.91 -5.62 0.10
C ALA A 53 -11.65 -6.93 -0.20
N ASN A 54 -12.34 -6.95 -1.33
CA ASN A 54 -12.94 -8.19 -1.84
C ASN A 54 -11.84 -9.23 -2.10
N LYS A 55 -12.10 -10.51 -1.81
CA LYS A 55 -11.18 -11.62 -2.06
C LYS A 55 -10.71 -11.71 -3.51
N SER A 56 -11.56 -11.32 -4.46
CA SER A 56 -11.23 -11.32 -5.90
C SER A 56 -10.26 -10.21 -6.32
N ALA A 57 -9.97 -9.22 -5.46
CA ALA A 57 -9.08 -8.14 -5.84
C ALA A 57 -7.62 -8.62 -5.87
N THR A 58 -6.94 -8.39 -6.99
CA THR A 58 -5.57 -8.86 -7.25
C THR A 58 -4.53 -7.91 -6.66
N ILE A 59 -4.61 -7.65 -5.35
CA ILE A 59 -3.74 -6.72 -4.64
C ILE A 59 -2.52 -7.47 -4.08
N LYS A 60 -1.32 -6.92 -4.26
CA LYS A 60 -0.08 -7.47 -3.74
C LYS A 60 0.58 -6.54 -2.73
N VAL A 61 1.46 -7.10 -1.90
CA VAL A 61 2.35 -6.31 -1.05
C VAL A 61 3.26 -5.47 -1.95
N LYS A 62 3.56 -4.25 -1.52
CA LYS A 62 4.21 -3.15 -2.26
C LYS A 62 3.33 -2.38 -3.25
N ASP A 63 2.13 -2.84 -3.58
CA ASP A 63 1.25 -2.06 -4.46
C ASP A 63 0.90 -0.70 -3.84
N GLY A 64 0.68 0.28 -4.71
CA GLY A 64 0.43 1.67 -4.36
C GLY A 64 -1.06 2.00 -4.36
N VAL A 65 -1.59 2.45 -3.24
CA VAL A 65 -2.96 2.95 -3.12
C VAL A 65 -2.98 4.47 -3.19
N CYS A 66 -3.79 4.98 -4.10
CA CYS A 66 -4.06 6.40 -4.29
C CYS A 66 -5.35 6.71 -3.52
N ILE A 67 -5.20 7.19 -2.28
CA ILE A 67 -6.29 7.59 -1.39
C ILE A 67 -6.36 9.11 -1.50
N ASP A 68 -7.55 9.66 -1.76
CA ASP A 68 -7.79 11.11 -1.93
C ASP A 68 -7.00 11.78 -3.09
N SER A 69 -6.30 11.00 -3.91
CA SER A 69 -5.61 11.43 -5.11
C SER A 69 -5.88 10.44 -6.23
N GLN A 70 -6.09 10.92 -7.46
CA GLN A 70 -6.26 10.07 -8.63
C GLN A 70 -4.91 9.75 -9.31
N THR A 71 -3.87 10.52 -9.01
CA THR A 71 -2.61 10.51 -9.77
C THR A 71 -1.41 10.12 -8.94
N GLU A 72 -1.45 10.29 -7.61
CA GLU A 72 -0.31 10.05 -6.73
C GLU A 72 -0.54 8.85 -5.81
N VAL A 73 0.48 8.02 -5.66
CA VAL A 73 0.46 6.93 -4.67
C VAL A 73 0.72 7.52 -3.30
N THR A 74 -0.34 7.60 -2.51
CA THR A 74 -0.30 8.13 -1.15
C THR A 74 0.08 7.09 -0.10
N HIS A 75 -0.29 5.83 -0.32
CA HIS A 75 -0.12 4.73 0.63
C HIS A 75 0.41 3.50 -0.09
N ARG A 76 1.17 2.67 0.59
CA ARG A 76 1.74 1.43 0.08
C ARG A 76 1.24 0.26 0.91
N VAL A 77 0.87 -0.83 0.26
CA VAL A 77 0.51 -2.09 0.93
C VAL A 77 1.76 -2.66 1.59
N ILE A 78 1.80 -2.71 2.92
CA ILE A 78 2.91 -3.30 3.69
C ILE A 78 2.62 -4.72 4.14
N SER A 79 1.35 -5.09 4.22
CA SER A 79 0.90 -6.40 4.68
C SER A 79 -0.41 -6.79 4.03
N LYS A 80 -0.62 -8.09 3.84
CA LYS A 80 -1.82 -8.67 3.29
C LYS A 80 -2.15 -9.97 4.01
N LYS A 81 -3.38 -10.06 4.53
CA LYS A 81 -3.94 -11.26 5.14
C LYS A 81 -5.18 -11.67 4.36
N VAL A 82 -5.21 -12.91 3.87
CA VAL A 82 -6.33 -13.43 3.07
C VAL A 82 -7.21 -14.30 3.96
N TYR A 83 -8.49 -13.99 4.00
CA TYR A 83 -9.52 -14.76 4.69
C TYR A 83 -10.47 -15.42 3.70
N THR A 84 -11.41 -16.22 4.22
CA THR A 84 -12.34 -17.00 3.40
C THR A 84 -13.17 -16.15 2.45
N HIS A 85 -13.62 -14.97 2.89
CA HIS A 85 -14.55 -14.10 2.14
C HIS A 85 -13.96 -12.74 1.74
N HIS A 86 -12.86 -12.32 2.35
CA HIS A 86 -12.27 -11.00 2.13
C HIS A 86 -10.77 -11.04 2.35
N GLN A 87 -10.08 -9.94 2.07
CA GLN A 87 -8.68 -9.76 2.42
C GLN A 87 -8.51 -8.47 3.21
N VAL A 88 -7.70 -8.53 4.26
CA VAL A 88 -7.33 -7.36 5.07
C VAL A 88 -5.92 -6.95 4.68
N LEU A 89 -5.75 -5.67 4.39
CA LEU A 89 -4.48 -5.06 4.03
C LEU A 89 -4.08 -4.06 5.11
N GLU A 90 -2.79 -3.90 5.31
CA GLU A 90 -2.24 -2.79 6.09
C GLU A 90 -1.50 -1.90 5.10
N LEU A 91 -1.88 -0.62 5.07
CA LEU A 91 -1.44 0.39 4.13
C LEU A 91 -0.66 1.45 4.89
N GLU A 92 0.62 1.62 4.59
CA GLU A 92 1.44 2.67 5.20
C GLU A 92 1.51 3.89 4.29
N ARG A 93 1.38 5.09 4.86
CA ARG A 93 1.56 6.33 4.10
C ARG A 93 2.98 6.42 3.52
N VAL A 94 3.06 6.62 2.21
CA VAL A 94 4.32 6.85 1.52
C VAL A 94 4.73 8.30 1.78
N ARG A 95 5.91 8.49 2.37
CA ARG A 95 6.52 9.82 2.40
C ARG A 95 6.96 10.13 0.98
N ALA A 96 6.36 11.14 0.36
CA ALA A 96 6.96 11.73 -0.82
C ALA A 96 8.38 12.15 -0.42
N THR A 97 9.40 11.49 -0.97
CA THR A 97 10.74 12.05 -0.98
C THR A 97 10.63 13.30 -1.84
N ARG A 98 10.35 14.44 -1.20
CA ARG A 98 10.66 15.75 -1.78
C ARG A 98 12.16 15.69 -2.04
N GLY A 99 12.54 15.42 -3.28
CA GLY A 99 13.90 15.61 -3.75
C GLY A 99 14.28 17.04 -3.37
N ARG A 100 15.32 17.14 -2.54
CA ARG A 100 15.98 18.39 -2.25
C ARG A 100 17.08 18.58 -3.28
#